data_AF-H9MCA6-F1
#
_entry.id   AF-H9MCA6-F1
#
_cell.length_a   1.000
_cell.length_b   1.000
_cell.length_c   1.000
_cell.angle_alpha   90.00
_cell.angle_beta   90.00
_cell.angle_gamma   90.00
#
_symmetry.space_group_name_H-M   'P 1'
#
loop_
_entity.id
_entity.type
_entity.pdbx_description
1 polymer ?
#
loop_
_entity_poly.entity_id
_entity_poly.type
_entity_poly.pdbx_seq_one_letter_code
_entity_poly.pdbx_strand_id
1 'polypeptide(L)'
;GDKKKKKRSKKNVETYKIYVYKVLKQVHPDIGISSKSMSIMNSFVNDIFEKVAAESSKLTRYSKRNTLSSREVQTAVKLVLP
;
A
#
# COMPACT_ATOMS: atom_id res chain seq x y z
N GLY A 1 44.86 9.18 0.77
CA GLY A 1 44.13 8.91 2.03
C GLY A 1 42.64 8.91 1.75
N ASP A 2 42.13 7.75 1.37
CA ASP A 2 40.78 7.52 0.87
C ASP A 2 39.67 7.92 1.84
N LYS A 3 38.85 8.89 1.42
CA LYS A 3 37.59 9.24 2.09
C LYS A 3 36.60 8.08 1.93
N LYS A 4 36.57 7.19 2.91
CA LYS A 4 35.53 6.16 3.11
C LYS A 4 34.15 6.82 3.06
N LYS A 5 33.48 6.73 1.90
CA LYS A 5 32.06 7.10 1.75
C LYS A 5 31.26 6.21 2.71
N LYS A 6 30.77 6.79 3.82
CA LYS A 6 29.77 6.18 4.70
C LYS A 6 28.63 5.68 3.80
N LYS A 7 28.49 4.36 3.63
CA LYS A 7 27.32 3.74 3.01
C LYS A 7 26.11 4.20 3.83
N ARG A 8 25.34 5.16 3.32
CA ARG A 8 24.04 5.52 3.90
C ARG A 8 23.25 4.22 4.01
N SER A 9 22.91 3.81 5.22
CA SER A 9 21.98 2.69 5.39
C SER A 9 20.73 3.04 4.60
N LYS A 10 20.34 2.17 3.67
CA LYS A 10 19.05 2.32 2.99
C LYS A 10 18.01 2.27 4.11
N LYS A 11 17.34 3.38 4.38
CA LYS A 11 16.08 3.37 5.14
C LYS A 11 15.22 2.32 4.44
N ASN A 12 14.79 1.28 5.16
CA ASN A 12 13.80 0.35 4.64
C ASN A 12 12.52 1.15 4.44
N VAL A 13 12.32 1.64 3.21
CA VAL A 13 11.05 2.21 2.80
C VAL A 13 10.20 1.00 2.45
N GLU A 14 9.23 0.70 3.31
CA GLU A 14 8.19 -0.27 2.97
C GLU A 14 7.44 0.28 1.75
N THR A 15 7.48 -0.46 0.65
CA THR A 15 6.82 -0.09 -0.60
C THR A 15 6.10 -1.29 -1.18
N TYR A 16 5.04 -1.03 -1.94
CA TYR A 16 4.25 -2.07 -2.58
C TYR A 16 4.84 -2.56 -3.90
N LYS A 17 6.04 -2.09 -4.29
CA LYS A 17 6.64 -2.33 -5.61
C LYS A 17 6.78 -3.80 -5.97
N ILE A 18 7.16 -4.64 -5.00
CA ILE A 18 7.31 -6.09 -5.20
C ILE A 18 5.95 -6.71 -5.53
N TYR A 19 4.90 -6.31 -4.83
CA TYR A 19 3.55 -6.84 -5.05
C TYR A 19 2.94 -6.36 -6.37
N VAL A 20 3.12 -5.07 -6.70
CA VAL A 20 2.72 -4.52 -7.99
C VAL A 20 3.41 -5.27 -9.14
N TYR A 21 4.70 -5.56 -9.03
CA TYR A 21 5.42 -6.32 -10.03
C TYR A 21 4.95 -7.78 -10.13
N LYS A 22 4.72 -8.45 -9.00
CA LYS A 22 4.21 -9.83 -8.97
C LYS A 22 2.85 -9.95 -9.66
N VAL A 23 1.91 -9.06 -9.33
CA VAL A 23 0.58 -9.04 -9.96
C VAL A 23 0.68 -8.71 -11.45
N LEU A 24 1.52 -7.75 -11.84
CA LEU A 24 1.75 -7.44 -13.25
C LEU A 24 2.22 -8.67 -14.03
N LYS A 25 3.19 -9.42 -13.52
CA LYS A 25 3.69 -10.62 -14.20
C LYS A 25 2.72 -11.79 -14.20
N GLN A 26 1.80 -11.85 -13.24
CA GLN A 26 0.73 -12.83 -13.24
C GLN A 26 -0.32 -12.56 -14.34
N VAL A 27 -0.62 -11.28 -14.62
CA VAL A 27 -1.64 -10.89 -15.62
C VAL A 27 -1.04 -10.69 -17.01
N HIS A 28 0.18 -10.16 -17.10
CA HIS A 28 0.90 -9.86 -18.35
C HIS A 28 2.40 -10.18 -18.23
N PRO A 29 2.83 -11.44 -18.50
CA PRO A 29 4.21 -11.87 -18.37
C PRO A 29 5.23 -11.05 -19.19
N ASP A 30 4.83 -10.60 -20.38
CA ASP A 30 5.74 -9.95 -21.35
C ASP A 30 5.80 -8.43 -21.20
N ILE A 31 4.92 -7.82 -20.39
CA ILE A 31 4.85 -6.37 -20.21
C ILE A 31 5.78 -5.92 -19.08
N GLY A 32 6.48 -4.80 -19.28
CA GLY A 32 7.27 -4.10 -18.28
C GLY A 32 6.56 -2.86 -17.74
N ILE A 33 7.00 -2.36 -16.59
CA ILE A 33 6.50 -1.11 -15.98
C ILE A 33 7.65 -0.15 -15.72
N SER A 34 7.48 1.11 -16.12
CA SER A 34 8.48 2.15 -15.89
C SER A 34 8.61 2.50 -14.40
N SER A 35 9.73 3.09 -14.00
CA SER A 35 9.93 3.54 -12.61
C SER A 35 8.94 4.63 -12.19
N LYS A 36 8.56 5.52 -13.11
CA LYS A 36 7.56 6.57 -12.89
C LYS A 36 6.17 5.95 -12.69
N SER A 37 5.76 5.03 -13.56
CA SER A 37 4.50 4.31 -13.43
C SER A 37 4.45 3.48 -12.14
N MET A 38 5.55 2.83 -11.77
CA MET A 38 5.67 2.11 -10.50
C MET A 38 5.47 3.02 -9.28
N SER A 39 5.99 4.25 -9.32
CA SER A 39 5.76 5.23 -8.25
C SER A 39 4.30 5.66 -8.16
N ILE A 40 3.64 5.87 -9.30
CA ILE A 40 2.20 6.19 -9.35
C ILE A 40 1.39 5.06 -8.74
N MET A 41 1.67 3.81 -9.12
CA MET A 41 1.00 2.63 -8.57
C MET A 41 1.21 2.50 -7.06
N ASN A 42 2.41 2.77 -6.56
CA ASN A 42 2.67 2.73 -5.12
C ASN A 42 1.86 3.80 -4.38
N SER A 43 1.78 5.03 -4.91
CA SER A 43 0.96 6.09 -4.32
C SER A 43 -0.53 5.77 -4.39
N PHE A 44 -0.99 5.16 -5.49
CA PHE A 44 -2.37 4.70 -5.63
C PHE A 44 -2.75 3.69 -4.54
N VAL A 45 -1.91 2.69 -4.28
CA VAL A 45 -2.14 1.71 -3.21
C VAL A 45 -2.21 2.38 -1.84
N ASN A 46 -1.34 3.36 -1.57
CA ASN A 46 -1.38 4.13 -0.32
C ASN A 46 -2.69 4.93 -0.17
N ASP A 47 -3.14 5.63 -1.22
CA ASP A 47 -4.39 6.41 -1.18
C ASP A 47 -5.61 5.51 -0.90
N ILE A 48 -5.69 4.34 -1.54
CA ILE A 48 -6.76 3.37 -1.27
C ILE A 48 -6.65 2.80 0.15
N PHE A 49 -5.43 2.48 0.61
CA PHE A 49 -5.20 1.99 1.97
C PHE A 49 -5.66 3.00 3.02
N GLU A 50 -5.31 4.28 2.86
CA GLU A 50 -5.71 5.36 3.77
C GLU A 50 -7.23 5.54 3.80
N LYS A 51 -7.89 5.51 2.63
CA LYS A 51 -9.36 5.57 2.53
C LYS A 51 -10.03 4.40 3.29
N VAL A 52 -9.56 3.18 3.07
CA VAL A 52 -10.10 1.98 3.74
C VAL A 52 -9.84 2.04 5.26
N ALA A 53 -8.64 2.44 5.68
CA ALA A 53 -8.28 2.56 7.09
C ALA A 53 -9.11 3.63 7.80
N ALA A 54 -9.31 4.79 7.16
CA ALA A 54 -10.13 5.86 7.70
C ALA A 54 -11.58 5.41 7.89
N GLU A 55 -12.16 4.75 6.89
CA GLU A 55 -13.54 4.27 6.96
C GLU A 55 -13.70 3.13 7.98
N SER A 56 -12.74 2.20 8.05
CA SER A 56 -12.72 1.14 9.06
C SER A 56 -12.65 1.70 10.49
N SER A 57 -11.88 2.77 10.69
CA SER A 57 -11.79 3.47 11.99
C SER A 57 -13.12 4.11 12.39
N LYS A 58 -13.83 4.74 11.45
CA LYS A 58 -15.19 5.29 11.71
C LYS A 58 -16.16 4.18 12.10
N LEU A 59 -16.19 3.08 11.36
CA LEU A 59 -17.07 1.94 11.64
C LEU A 59 -16.80 1.30 13.00
N THR A 60 -15.53 1.22 13.40
CA THR A 60 -15.11 0.73 14.72
C THR A 60 -15.66 1.62 15.84
N ARG A 61 -15.57 2.95 15.66
CA ARG A 61 -16.11 3.96 16.58
C ARG A 61 -17.64 3.91 16.67
N TYR A 62 -18.35 3.77 15.54
CA TYR A 62 -19.81 3.64 15.54
C TYR A 62 -20.29 2.38 16.27
N SER A 63 -19.52 1.30 16.17
CA SER A 63 -19.79 0.04 16.86
C SER A 63 -19.40 0.05 18.35
N LYS A 64 -18.88 1.18 18.87
CA LYS A 64 -18.38 1.34 20.25
C LYS A 64 -17.33 0.29 20.65
N ARG A 65 -16.51 -0.14 19.69
CA ARG A 65 -15.41 -1.07 19.90
C ARG A 65 -14.09 -0.32 19.92
N ASN A 66 -13.11 -0.87 20.64
CA ASN A 66 -11.75 -0.34 20.67
C ASN A 66 -10.79 -1.12 19.78
N THR A 67 -11.25 -2.25 19.23
CA THR A 67 -10.45 -3.14 18.38
C THR A 67 -11.09 -3.21 17.00
N LEU A 68 -10.32 -2.87 15.98
CA LEU A 68 -10.69 -3.03 14.57
C LEU A 68 -10.64 -4.52 14.21
N SER A 69 -11.74 -5.06 13.70
CA SER A 69 -11.84 -6.44 13.25
C SER A 69 -11.94 -6.54 11.72
N SER A 70 -11.87 -7.76 11.20
CA SER A 70 -12.08 -8.02 9.77
C SER A 70 -13.45 -7.56 9.27
N ARG A 71 -14.47 -7.49 10.15
CA ARG A 71 -15.82 -7.05 9.79
C ARG A 71 -15.85 -5.57 9.37
N GLU A 72 -15.18 -4.70 10.14
CA GLU A 72 -15.13 -3.27 9.81
C GLU A 72 -14.33 -3.04 8.52
N VAL A 73 -13.23 -3.78 8.32
CA VAL A 73 -12.45 -3.71 7.07
C VAL A 73 -13.27 -4.17 5.87
N GLN A 74 -13.96 -5.32 5.95
CA GLN A 74 -14.81 -5.82 4.86
C GLN A 74 -15.93 -4.84 4.52
N THR A 75 -16.53 -4.21 5.53
CA THR A 75 -17.59 -3.22 5.32
C THR A 75 -17.01 -1.94 4.71
N ALA A 76 -15.88 -1.44 5.21
CA ALA A 76 -15.19 -0.27 4.66
C ALA A 76 -14.81 -0.48 3.19
N VAL A 77 -14.29 -1.64 2.81
CA VAL A 77 -13.95 -1.97 1.42
C VAL A 77 -15.19 -1.86 0.52
N LYS A 78 -16.35 -2.37 0.95
CA LYS A 78 -17.61 -2.26 0.20
C LYS A 78 -18.15 -0.83 0.07
N LEU A 79 -17.77 0.06 0.99
CA LEU A 79 -18.18 1.48 0.95
C LEU A 79 -17.23 2.33 0.10
N VAL A 80 -15.94 1.99 0.10
CA VAL A 80 -14.89 2.76 -0.59
C VAL A 80 -14.74 2.37 -2.05
N LEU A 81 -14.93 1.09 -2.39
CA LEU A 81 -14.79 0.59 -3.75
C LEU A 81 -16.17 0.46 -4.42
N PRO A 82 -16.38 1.05 -5.62
CA PRO A 82 -17.61 0.92 -6.39
C PRO A 82 -17.81 -0.48 -6.98
#